data_AF-A0A3Q2FIN3-F1
#
_entry.id   AF-A0A3Q2FIN3-F1
#
_cell.length_a   1.000
_cell.length_b   1.000
_cell.length_c   1.000
_cell.angle_alpha   90.00
_cell.angle_beta   90.00
_cell.angle_gamma   90.00
#
_symmetry.space_group_name_H-M   'P 1'
#
loop_
_entity.id
_entity.type
_entity.pdbx_description
1 polymer ?
#
loop_
_entity_poly.entity_id
_entity_poly.type
_entity_poly.pdbx_seq_one_letter_code
_entity_poly.pdbx_strand_id
1 'polypeptide(L)'
;MTMGCFSFLLLGGMFYVIDVKGWWQGQPFIYPGMNSIFVYVGHSLLGFYFPFSWEMRFQESHWELLLQNMWGTALWLLVSYLLYRKKFFLKI
;
A
#
# COMPACT_ATOMS: atom_id res chain seq x y z
N MET A 1 23.69 -17.10 -2.44
CA MET A 1 24.41 -16.52 -1.27
C MET A 1 24.24 -15.00 -1.15
N THR A 2 24.07 -14.24 -2.23
CA THR A 2 23.89 -12.77 -2.17
C THR A 2 22.59 -12.32 -1.50
N MET A 3 21.45 -12.99 -1.76
CA MET A 3 20.15 -12.63 -1.17
C MET A 3 20.13 -12.72 0.37
N GLY A 4 20.90 -13.64 0.97
CA GLY A 4 20.97 -13.81 2.42
C GLY A 4 21.65 -12.63 3.11
N CYS A 5 22.80 -12.16 2.58
CA CYS A 5 23.52 -11.02 3.14
C CYS A 5 22.69 -9.73 3.09
N PHE A 6 22.03 -9.45 1.96
CA PHE A 6 21.14 -8.29 1.85
C PHE A 6 19.93 -8.37 2.79
N SER A 7 19.40 -9.57 3.05
CA SER A 7 18.32 -9.76 4.02
C SER A 7 18.74 -9.37 5.45
N PHE A 8 19.93 -9.78 5.90
CA PHE A 8 20.45 -9.39 7.21
C PHE A 8 20.74 -7.90 7.31
N LEU A 9 21.27 -7.28 6.25
CA LEU A 9 21.48 -5.83 6.19
C LEU A 9 20.15 -5.07 6.23
N LEU A 10 19.15 -5.53 5.48
CA LEU A 10 17.80 -4.96 5.48
C LEU A 10 17.18 -5.07 6.89
N LEU A 11 17.24 -6.25 7.50
CA LEU A 11 16.70 -6.49 8.84
C LEU A 11 17.37 -5.60 9.88
N GLY A 12 18.70 -5.51 9.88
CA GLY A 12 19.45 -4.62 10.78
C GLY A 12 19.12 -3.15 10.57
N GLY A 13 18.96 -2.72 9.32
CA GLY A 13 18.51 -1.36 8.98
C GLY A 13 17.11 -1.06 9.50
N MET A 14 16.15 -1.97 9.31
CA MET A 14 14.79 -1.80 9.83
C MET A 14 14.75 -1.76 11.36
N PHE A 15 15.50 -2.63 12.03
CA PHE A 15 15.63 -2.61 13.50
C PHE A 15 16.17 -1.27 14.01
N TYR A 16 17.21 -0.72 13.37
CA TYR A 16 17.75 0.57 13.78
C TYR A 16 16.74 1.71 13.60
N VAL A 17 16.05 1.75 12.46
CA VAL A 17 15.07 2.82 12.14
C VAL A 17 13.84 2.75 13.06
N ILE A 18 13.35 1.55 13.34
CA ILE A 18 12.12 1.32 14.11
C ILE A 18 12.42 1.33 15.61
N ASP A 19 13.28 0.44 16.09
CA ASP A 19 13.47 0.19 17.52
C ASP A 19 14.44 1.19 18.18
N VAL A 20 15.52 1.58 17.51
CA VAL A 20 16.53 2.49 18.10
C VAL A 20 16.12 3.95 17.92
N LYS A 21 15.71 4.34 16.71
CA LYS A 21 15.37 5.73 16.38
C LYS A 21 13.90 6.06 16.56
N GLY A 22 13.00 5.08 16.55
CA GLY A 22 11.55 5.33 16.66
C GLY A 22 10.96 6.13 15.50
N TRP A 23 11.68 6.29 14.39
CA TRP A 23 11.30 7.16 13.27
C TRP A 23 10.11 6.63 12.49
N TRP A 24 9.90 5.32 12.51
CA TRP A 24 8.83 4.68 11.76
C TRP A 24 7.98 3.78 12.67
N GLN A 25 6.72 4.15 12.82
CA GLN A 25 5.71 3.40 13.59
C GLN A 25 4.73 2.61 12.70
N GLY A 26 5.10 2.25 11.46
CA GLY A 26 4.26 1.50 10.50
C GLY A 26 3.32 2.32 9.58
N GLN A 27 3.32 3.65 9.65
CA GLN A 27 2.60 4.51 8.69
C GLN A 27 3.28 4.47 7.30
N PRO A 28 2.59 4.51 6.16
CA PRO A 28 1.15 4.70 5.96
C PRO A 28 0.33 3.39 5.92
N PHE A 29 0.98 2.23 6.03
CA PHE A 29 0.32 0.93 5.83
C PHE A 29 -0.65 0.55 6.94
N ILE A 30 -0.54 1.16 8.13
CA ILE A 30 -1.51 0.98 9.22
C ILE A 30 -2.90 1.51 8.85
N TYR A 31 -2.99 2.60 8.09
CA TYR A 31 -4.28 3.24 7.78
C TYR A 31 -5.26 2.35 7.00
N PRO A 32 -4.86 1.70 5.88
CA PRO A 32 -5.73 0.73 5.22
C PRO A 32 -6.00 -0.49 6.10
N GLY A 33 -5.06 -0.90 6.97
CA GLY A 33 -5.27 -2.00 7.91
C GLY A 33 -6.39 -1.73 8.93
N MET A 34 -6.49 -0.50 9.42
CA MET A 34 -7.58 -0.08 10.33
C MET A 34 -8.97 -0.05 9.66
N ASN A 35 -9.01 0.04 8.33
CA ASN A 35 -10.23 0.12 7.52
C ASN A 35 -10.25 -0.98 6.44
N SER A 36 -9.77 -2.18 6.79
CA SER A 36 -9.55 -3.27 5.83
C SER A 36 -10.81 -3.70 5.09
N ILE A 37 -11.96 -3.76 5.79
CA ILE A 37 -13.27 -4.05 5.19
C ILE A 37 -13.68 -2.99 4.16
N PHE A 38 -13.48 -1.70 4.48
CA PHE A 38 -13.82 -0.63 3.57
C PHE A 38 -12.97 -0.69 2.30
N VAL A 39 -11.66 -0.87 2.47
CA VAL A 39 -10.71 -0.98 1.35
C VAL A 39 -11.04 -2.21 0.50
N TYR A 40 -11.36 -3.35 1.11
CA TYR A 40 -11.74 -4.57 0.39
C TYR A 40 -13.03 -4.41 -0.42
N VAL A 41 -14.10 -3.93 0.21
CA VAL A 41 -15.39 -3.72 -0.48
C VAL A 41 -15.24 -2.64 -1.54
N GLY A 42 -14.56 -1.54 -1.21
CA GLY A 42 -14.30 -0.45 -2.14
C GLY A 42 -13.48 -0.91 -3.35
N HIS A 43 -12.45 -1.74 -3.16
CA HIS A 43 -11.69 -2.32 -4.26
C HIS A 43 -12.52 -3.31 -5.07
N SER A 44 -13.36 -4.13 -4.42
CA SER A 44 -14.24 -5.07 -5.11
C SER A 44 -15.25 -4.36 -6.02
N LEU A 45 -15.71 -3.17 -5.63
CA LEU A 45 -16.67 -2.37 -6.39
C LEU A 45 -16.00 -1.46 -7.42
N LEU A 46 -14.89 -0.81 -7.07
CA LEU A 46 -14.26 0.26 -7.87
C LEU A 46 -12.95 -0.16 -8.55
N GLY A 47 -12.41 -1.34 -8.24
CA GLY A 47 -11.09 -1.79 -8.68
C GLY A 47 -10.94 -1.91 -10.19
N PHE A 48 -12.03 -2.16 -10.91
CA PHE A 48 -12.06 -2.23 -12.37
C PHE A 48 -12.38 -0.89 -13.05
N TYR A 49 -12.73 0.14 -12.27
CA TYR A 49 -13.13 1.43 -12.79
C TYR A 49 -11.96 2.43 -12.71
N PHE A 50 -11.97 3.40 -13.62
CA PHE A 50 -11.11 4.57 -13.52
C PHE A 50 -11.42 5.30 -12.20
N PRO A 51 -10.43 5.73 -11.39
CA PRO A 51 -9.00 5.86 -11.67
C PRO A 51 -8.10 4.69 -11.20
N PHE A 52 -8.68 3.58 -10.72
CA PHE A 52 -7.92 2.43 -10.18
C PHE A 52 -7.43 1.47 -11.26
N SER A 53 -8.21 1.34 -12.34
CA SER A 53 -7.85 0.55 -13.50
C SER A 53 -8.19 1.32 -14.77
N TRP A 54 -7.36 1.15 -15.79
CA TRP A 54 -7.59 1.65 -17.14
C TRP A 54 -7.21 0.56 -18.14
N GLU A 55 -7.73 0.69 -19.36
CA GLU A 55 -7.42 -0.24 -20.44
C GLU A 55 -5.94 -0.09 -20.84
N MET A 56 -5.18 -1.17 -20.68
CA MET A 56 -3.77 -1.20 -21.06
C MET A 56 -3.65 -1.17 -22.58
N ARG A 57 -2.95 -0.17 -23.10
CA ARG A 57 -2.73 -0.02 -24.54
C ARG A 57 -1.57 -0.89 -25.03
N PHE A 58 -0.62 -1.22 -24.16
CA PHE A 58 0.55 -2.01 -24.51
C PHE A 58 0.70 -3.21 -23.56
N GLN A 59 0.00 -4.31 -23.87
CA GLN A 59 0.04 -5.53 -23.04
C GLN A 59 1.41 -6.23 -22.99
N GLU A 60 2.29 -5.94 -23.96
CA GLU A 60 3.66 -6.47 -24.00
C GLU A 60 4.60 -5.81 -22.97
N SER A 61 4.23 -4.65 -22.42
CA SER A 61 5.06 -3.91 -21.48
C SER A 61 4.58 -4.09 -20.03
N HIS A 62 5.35 -4.83 -19.23
CA HIS A 62 5.09 -4.99 -17.80
C HIS A 62 5.13 -3.68 -16.99
N TRP A 63 5.70 -2.62 -17.56
CA TRP A 63 5.81 -1.32 -16.89
C TRP A 63 4.44 -0.67 -16.66
N GLU A 64 3.52 -0.80 -17.63
CA GLU A 64 2.16 -0.25 -17.49
C GLU A 64 1.40 -0.95 -16.36
N LEU A 65 1.52 -2.27 -16.26
CA LEU A 65 0.96 -3.06 -15.17
C LEU A 65 1.55 -2.68 -13.81
N LEU A 66 2.87 -2.49 -13.73
CA LEU A 66 3.53 -2.06 -12.50
C LEU A 66 3.03 -0.67 -12.05
N LEU A 67 2.99 0.28 -12.98
CA LEU A 67 2.48 1.63 -12.70
C LEU A 67 1.03 1.60 -12.26
N GLN A 68 0.18 0.83 -12.93
CA GLN A 68 -1.24 0.72 -12.58
C GLN A 68 -1.45 0.15 -11.18
N ASN A 69 -0.76 -0.94 -10.83
CA ASN A 69 -0.87 -1.53 -9.49
C ASN A 69 -0.33 -0.60 -8.40
N MET A 70 0.80 0.05 -8.66
CA MET A 70 1.41 0.99 -7.73
C MET A 70 0.52 2.23 -7.53
N TRP A 71 -0.08 2.72 -8.62
CA TRP A 71 -1.05 3.82 -8.60
C TRP A 71 -2.33 3.46 -7.84
N GLY A 72 -2.91 2.30 -8.13
CA GLY A 72 -4.10 1.80 -7.43
C GLY A 72 -3.86 1.66 -5.93
N THR A 73 -2.71 1.12 -5.53
CA THR A 73 -2.31 1.00 -4.12
C THR A 73 -2.10 2.37 -3.47
N ALA A 74 -1.47 3.32 -4.17
CA ALA A 74 -1.28 4.69 -3.68
C ALA A 74 -2.63 5.41 -3.48
N LEU A 75 -3.59 5.24 -4.39
CA LEU A 75 -4.94 5.77 -4.24
C LEU A 75 -5.65 5.19 -3.01
N TRP A 76 -5.57 3.86 -2.80
CA TRP A 76 -6.17 3.24 -1.62
C TRP A 76 -5.50 3.68 -0.31
N LEU A 77 -4.19 3.88 -0.31
CA LEU A 77 -3.46 4.47 0.82
C LEU A 77 -3.96 5.89 1.11
N LEU A 78 -4.15 6.72 0.09
CA LEU A 78 -4.67 8.08 0.22
C LEU A 78 -6.09 8.09 0.77
N VAL A 79 -6.98 7.25 0.21
CA VAL A 79 -8.37 7.12 0.69
C VAL A 79 -8.40 6.67 2.15
N SER A 80 -7.59 5.68 2.51
CA SER A 80 -7.48 5.17 3.89
C SER A 80 -6.94 6.24 4.84
N TYR A 81 -5.99 7.06 4.39
CA TYR A 81 -5.48 8.20 5.14
C TYR A 81 -6.56 9.27 5.36
N LEU A 82 -7.37 9.58 4.33
CA LEU A 82 -8.48 10.52 4.47
C LEU A 82 -9.53 10.03 5.47
N LEU A 83 -9.88 8.74 5.43
CA LEU A 83 -10.78 8.10 6.39
C LEU A 83 -10.23 8.17 7.82
N TYR A 84 -8.93 7.88 7.99
CA TYR A 84 -8.24 8.02 9.26
C TYR A 84 -8.32 9.46 9.79
N ARG A 85 -8.06 10.48 8.95
CA ARG A 85 -8.20 11.89 9.37
C ARG A 85 -9.63 12.25 9.79
N LYS A 86 -10.64 11.64 9.16
CA LYS A 86 -12.06 11.82 9.51
C LYS A 86 -12.49 10.98 10.71
N LYS A 87 -11.58 10.18 11.30
CA LYS A 87 -11.84 9.22 12.38
C LYS A 87 -13.00 8.26 12.07
N PHE A 88 -13.24 8.00 10.79
CA PHE A 88 -14.25 7.06 10.35
C PHE A 88 -13.62 5.66 10.26
N PHE A 89 -14.10 4.75 11.09
CA PHE A 89 -13.64 3.37 11.14
C PHE A 89 -14.83 2.46 10.95
N LEU A 90 -14.90 1.82 9.79
CA LEU A 90 -15.95 0.86 9.49
C LEU A 90 -15.63 -0.44 10.23
N LYS A 91 -16.41 -0.72 11.28
CA LYS A 91 -16.34 -1.93 12.09
C LYS A 91 -17.68 -2.62 12.00
N ILE A 92 -17.69 -3.91 11.65
CA ILE A 92 -18.87 -4.77 11.69
C ILE A 92 -18.97 -5.43 13.06
#